data_AF-A0A947B4P4-F1
#
_entry.id   AF-A0A947B4P4-F1
#
_cell.length_a   1.000
_cell.length_b   1.000
_cell.length_c   1.000
_cell.angle_alpha   90.00
_cell.angle_beta   90.00
_cell.angle_gamma   90.00
#
_symmetry.space_group_name_H-M   'P 1'
#
loop_
_entity.id
_entity.type
_entity.pdbx_description
1 polymer ?
#
loop_
_entity_poly.entity_id
_entity_poly.type
_entity_poly.pdbx_seq_one_letter_code
_entity_poly.pdbx_strand_id
1 'polypeptide(L)'
;MRTGCDVSALDRPEVLERLFHPRKDQAQAASQGALDFFIPIEEGVQLGARFYPGDPDEAHILFFHGNGEIASDYDTIGPVYNDYGISFLVVDYRGYGQSTGLP
;
A
#
# COMPACT_ATOMS: atom_id res chain seq x y z
N MET A 1 15.14 -28.61 -2.00
CA MET A 1 14.36 -27.80 -1.05
C MET A 1 15.36 -26.92 -0.32
N ARG A 2 15.41 -25.60 -0.59
CA ARG A 2 16.30 -24.71 0.15
C ARG A 2 15.63 -24.38 1.48
N THR A 3 16.23 -24.82 2.59
CA THR A 3 15.94 -24.31 3.92
C THR A 3 16.13 -22.80 3.88
N GLY A 4 15.09 -22.03 4.16
CA GLY A 4 15.18 -20.57 4.21
C GLY A 4 16.26 -20.14 5.20
N CYS A 5 16.91 -19.01 4.93
CA CYS A 5 17.79 -18.40 5.92
C CYS A 5 16.94 -18.03 7.14
N ASP A 6 17.37 -18.42 8.34
CA ASP A 6 16.76 -17.94 9.58
C ASP A 6 17.02 -16.43 9.68
N VAL A 7 15.94 -15.66 9.66
CA VAL A 7 15.95 -14.19 9.73
C VAL A 7 15.40 -13.67 11.05
N SER A 8 15.17 -14.53 12.05
CA SER A 8 14.64 -14.14 13.36
C SER A 8 15.50 -13.08 14.07
N ALA A 9 16.79 -13.00 13.73
CA ALA A 9 17.68 -11.93 14.18
C ALA A 9 17.22 -10.52 13.75
N LEU A 10 16.40 -10.41 12.71
CA LEU A 10 15.82 -9.17 12.22
C LEU A 10 14.53 -8.76 12.96
N ASP A 11 13.88 -9.69 13.67
CA ASP A 11 12.62 -9.45 14.41
C ASP A 11 12.84 -8.74 15.76
N ARG A 12 14.02 -8.14 15.95
CA ARG A 12 14.34 -7.34 17.13
C ARG A 12 13.74 -5.95 16.97
N PRO A 13 13.06 -5.37 17.98
CA PRO A 13 12.43 -4.06 17.87
C PRO A 13 13.36 -2.97 17.32
N GLU A 14 14.60 -2.92 17.79
CA GLU A 14 15.61 -1.96 17.35
C GLU A 14 16.04 -2.15 15.88
N VAL A 15 15.87 -3.35 15.32
CA VAL A 15 16.13 -3.60 13.90
C VAL A 15 14.90 -3.20 13.08
N LEU A 16 13.69 -3.59 13.51
CA LEU A 16 12.45 -3.29 12.81
C LEU A 16 12.19 -1.78 12.67
N GLU A 17 12.50 -1.00 13.71
CA GLU A 17 12.44 0.47 13.70
C GLU A 17 13.33 1.13 12.64
N ARG A 18 14.36 0.42 12.16
CA ARG A 18 15.32 0.91 11.17
C ARG A 18 15.14 0.24 9.81
N LEU A 19 14.57 -0.95 9.78
CA LEU A 19 14.31 -1.71 8.56
C LEU A 19 13.12 -1.11 7.80
N PHE A 20 12.07 -0.72 8.53
CA PHE A 20 10.88 -0.13 7.97
C PHE A 20 10.90 1.39 8.08
N HIS A 21 10.44 2.06 7.03
CA HIS A 21 10.34 3.52 6.99
C HIS A 21 8.88 3.94 6.83
N PRO A 22 8.00 3.64 7.81
CA PRO A 22 6.59 4.02 7.72
C PRO A 22 6.46 5.53 7.59
N ARG A 23 5.79 5.96 6.52
CA ARG A 23 5.47 7.36 6.27
C ARG A 23 3.96 7.53 6.38
N LYS A 24 3.51 8.56 7.09
CA LYS A 24 2.08 8.90 7.15
C LYS A 24 1.70 9.75 5.95
N ASP A 25 0.51 9.49 5.43
CA ASP A 25 -0.07 10.31 4.37
C ASP A 25 -0.53 11.64 4.94
N GLN A 26 -0.20 12.74 4.27
CA GLN A 26 -0.57 14.08 4.72
C GLN A 26 -1.97 14.44 4.25
N ALA A 27 -2.99 13.67 4.66
CA ALA A 27 -4.42 13.91 4.41
C ALA A 27 -4.71 14.65 3.09
N GLN A 28 -4.12 14.17 1.99
CA GLN A 28 -4.31 14.75 0.68
C GLN A 28 -5.47 14.01 0.05
N ALA A 29 -6.54 14.75 -0.28
CA ALA A 29 -7.69 14.18 -0.96
C ALA A 29 -7.20 13.40 -2.20
N ALA A 30 -7.81 12.24 -2.44
CA ALA A 30 -7.51 11.43 -3.61
C ALA A 30 -7.50 12.30 -4.88
N SER A 31 -6.50 12.04 -5.74
CA SER A 31 -6.41 12.68 -7.05
C SER A 31 -7.71 12.49 -7.85
N GLN A 32 -8.01 13.41 -8.78
CA GLN A 32 -9.26 13.32 -9.55
C GLN A 32 -9.40 11.95 -10.23
N GLY A 33 -10.49 11.24 -9.92
CA GLY A 33 -10.77 9.91 -10.45
C GLY A 33 -10.32 8.75 -9.55
N ALA A 34 -9.47 8.99 -8.55
CA ALA A 34 -9.07 8.00 -7.56
C ALA A 34 -10.01 7.99 -6.35
N LEU A 35 -10.09 6.83 -5.69
CA LEU A 35 -10.90 6.60 -4.49
C LEU A 35 -10.04 6.02 -3.38
N ASP A 36 -10.14 6.60 -2.18
CA ASP A 36 -9.51 6.01 -1.00
C ASP A 36 -10.44 4.94 -0.40
N PHE A 37 -9.86 3.80 -0.03
CA PHE A 37 -10.52 2.67 0.60
C PHE A 37 -9.85 2.32 1.93
N PHE A 38 -10.64 1.77 2.85
CA PHE A 38 -10.16 1.22 4.11
C PHE A 38 -10.54 -0.25 4.21
N ILE A 39 -9.54 -1.11 4.35
CA ILE A 39 -9.70 -2.56 4.41
C ILE A 39 -9.46 -3.02 5.85
N PRO A 40 -10.51 -3.37 6.62
CA PRO A 40 -10.33 -3.89 7.97
C PRO A 40 -9.70 -5.28 7.93
N ILE A 41 -8.64 -5.50 8.72
CA ILE A 41 -7.93 -6.80 8.75
C ILE A 41 -7.93 -7.47 10.12
N GLU A 42 -8.04 -6.70 11.21
CA GLU A 42 -8.23 -7.19 12.58
C GLU A 42 -8.76 -6.04 13.47
N GLU A 43 -9.07 -6.34 14.74
CA GLU A 43 -9.54 -5.34 15.69
C GLU A 43 -8.52 -4.20 15.84
N GLY A 44 -8.94 -2.97 15.50
CA GLY A 44 -8.09 -1.78 15.57
C GLY A 44 -7.10 -1.60 14.41
N VAL A 45 -7.03 -2.53 13.46
CA VAL A 45 -6.13 -2.42 12.29
C VAL A 45 -6.91 -2.40 10.98
N GLN A 46 -6.72 -1.32 10.24
CA GLN A 46 -7.21 -1.15 8.87
C GLN A 46 -6.06 -0.75 7.95
N LEU A 47 -6.11 -1.23 6.71
CA LEU A 47 -5.20 -0.81 5.65
C LEU A 47 -5.85 0.29 4.82
N GLY A 48 -5.12 1.38 4.61
CA GLY A 48 -5.43 2.36 3.59
C GLY A 48 -5.11 1.81 2.20
N ALA A 49 -5.93 2.16 1.23
CA ALA A 49 -5.67 1.84 -0.16
C ALA A 49 -6.17 2.95 -1.07
N ARG A 50 -5.51 3.12 -2.22
CA ARG A 50 -5.93 4.03 -3.26
C ARG A 50 -6.28 3.26 -4.52
N PHE A 51 -7.49 3.45 -4.99
CA PHE A 51 -8.04 2.79 -6.16
C PHE A 51 -8.21 3.76 -7.31
N TYR A 52 -7.67 3.38 -8.46
CA TYR A 52 -7.81 4.05 -9.73
C TYR A 52 -8.66 3.15 -10.64
N PRO A 53 -9.97 3.42 -10.78
CA PRO A 53 -10.90 2.58 -11.52
C PRO A 53 -10.63 2.62 -13.02
N GLY A 54 -10.50 1.44 -13.63
CA GLY A 54 -10.53 1.23 -15.07
C GLY A 54 -11.86 0.65 -15.54
N ASP A 55 -11.84 -0.09 -16.65
CA ASP A 55 -12.99 -0.87 -17.12
C ASP A 55 -13.16 -2.13 -16.24
N PRO A 56 -14.36 -2.39 -15.69
CA PRO A 56 -14.60 -3.56 -14.85
C PRO A 56 -14.45 -4.91 -15.59
N ASP A 57 -14.50 -4.93 -16.92
CA ASP A 57 -14.32 -6.14 -17.72
C ASP A 57 -12.83 -6.39 -18.10
N GLU A 58 -11.94 -5.46 -17.78
CA GLU A 58 -10.50 -5.52 -18.06
C GLU A 58 -9.66 -5.99 -16.85
N ALA A 59 -8.34 -6.04 -17.01
CA ALA A 59 -7.43 -6.50 -15.98
C ALA A 59 -7.44 -5.59 -14.72
N HIS A 60 -7.20 -6.22 -13.58
CA HIS A 60 -7.08 -5.55 -12.29
C HIS A 60 -5.70 -5.83 -11.68
N ILE A 61 -5.02 -4.79 -11.24
CA ILE A 61 -3.72 -4.88 -10.58
C ILE A 61 -3.90 -4.51 -9.11
N LEU A 62 -3.61 -5.47 -8.23
CA LEU A 62 -3.37 -5.23 -6.81
C LEU A 62 -1.87 -5.03 -6.60
N PHE A 63 -1.48 -3.89 -6.05
CA PHE A 63 -0.09 -3.49 -5.92
C PHE A 63 0.25 -3.09 -4.49
N PHE A 64 1.41 -3.54 -4.02
CA PHE A 64 1.97 -3.19 -2.73
C PHE A 64 3.28 -2.42 -2.97
N HIS A 65 3.40 -1.27 -2.33
CA HIS A 65 4.46 -0.29 -2.58
C HIS A 65 5.82 -0.70 -2.01
N GLY A 66 6.88 0.02 -2.36
CA GLY A 66 8.22 -0.16 -1.80
C GLY A 66 8.37 0.39 -0.38
N ASN A 67 9.42 -0.01 0.32
CA ASN A 67 9.72 0.50 1.67
C ASN A 67 9.92 2.04 1.64
N GLY A 68 9.17 2.77 2.46
CA GLY A 68 9.19 4.24 2.51
C GLY A 68 8.17 4.96 1.62
N GLU A 69 7.55 4.24 0.69
CA GLU A 69 6.49 4.75 -0.17
C GLU A 69 5.12 4.62 0.51
N ILE A 70 4.10 5.27 -0.06
CA ILE A 70 2.69 5.16 0.35
C ILE A 70 1.80 5.17 -0.89
N ALA A 71 0.53 4.76 -0.75
CA ALA A 71 -0.42 4.64 -1.84
C ALA A 71 -0.60 5.95 -2.63
N SER A 72 -0.56 7.10 -1.97
CA SER A 72 -0.69 8.42 -2.64
C SER A 72 0.51 8.79 -3.52
N ASP A 73 1.68 8.16 -3.37
CA ASP A 73 2.83 8.38 -4.28
C ASP A 73 2.52 7.97 -5.72
N TYR A 74 1.54 7.10 -5.89
CA TYR A 74 1.18 6.50 -7.16
C TYR A 74 0.13 7.30 -7.93
N ASP A 75 -0.26 8.50 -7.45
CA ASP A 75 -1.24 9.38 -8.12
C ASP A 75 -0.85 9.76 -9.55
N THR A 76 0.44 9.79 -9.86
CA THR A 76 0.93 10.10 -11.22
C THR A 76 0.98 8.88 -12.14
N ILE A 77 0.96 7.66 -11.58
CA ILE A 77 1.08 6.40 -12.32
C ILE A 77 -0.28 5.71 -12.47
N GLY A 78 -1.19 5.84 -11.51
CA GLY A 78 -2.52 5.24 -11.57
C GLY A 78 -3.28 5.55 -12.86
N PRO A 79 -3.38 6.82 -13.31
CA PRO A 79 -4.01 7.17 -14.57
C PRO A 79 -3.38 6.50 -15.80
N VAL A 80 -2.07 6.21 -15.77
CA VAL A 80 -1.38 5.53 -16.89
C VAL A 80 -1.93 4.13 -17.10
N TYR A 81 -2.32 3.41 -16.05
CA TYR A 81 -2.98 2.10 -16.18
C TYR A 81 -4.43 2.23 -16.65
N ASN A 82 -5.15 3.24 -16.15
CA ASN A 82 -6.54 3.49 -16.54
C ASN A 82 -6.68 3.86 -18.03
N ASP A 83 -5.68 4.49 -18.64
CA ASP A 83 -5.64 4.76 -20.09
C ASP A 83 -5.69 3.47 -20.94
N TYR A 84 -5.34 2.31 -20.35
CA TYR A 84 -5.48 0.98 -20.96
C TYR A 84 -6.69 0.20 -20.43
N GLY A 85 -7.61 0.84 -19.72
CA GLY A 85 -8.76 0.20 -19.09
C GLY A 85 -8.42 -0.60 -17.83
N ILE A 86 -7.16 -0.62 -17.38
CA ILE A 86 -6.73 -1.45 -16.25
C ILE A 86 -7.08 -0.75 -14.94
N SER A 87 -7.78 -1.46 -14.06
CA SER A 87 -8.02 -1.03 -12.69
C SER A 87 -6.77 -1.21 -11.83
N PHE A 88 -6.37 -0.20 -11.06
CA PHE A 88 -5.15 -0.23 -10.25
C PHE A 88 -5.45 0.09 -8.79
N LEU A 89 -5.14 -0.84 -7.88
CA LEU A 89 -5.34 -0.70 -6.44
C LEU A 89 -3.98 -0.77 -5.74
N VAL A 90 -3.57 0.35 -5.14
CA VAL A 90 -2.34 0.42 -4.33
C VAL A 90 -2.73 0.33 -2.86
N VAL A 91 -2.11 -0.58 -2.11
CA VAL A 91 -2.42 -0.81 -0.69
C VAL A 91 -1.23 -0.42 0.17
N ASP A 92 -1.51 0.39 1.20
CA ASP A 92 -0.54 0.73 2.25
C ASP A 92 -0.34 -0.46 3.20
N TYR A 93 0.91 -0.75 3.57
CA TYR A 93 1.18 -1.67 4.68
C TYR A 93 0.72 -1.11 6.03
N ARG A 94 0.68 -1.95 7.07
CA ARG A 94 0.39 -1.51 8.46
C ARG A 94 1.35 -0.38 8.85
N GLY A 95 0.82 0.67 9.45
CA GLY A 95 1.60 1.85 9.85
C GLY A 95 1.98 2.82 8.71
N TYR A 96 1.86 2.46 7.43
CA TYR A 96 2.11 3.33 6.28
C TYR A 96 0.85 4.10 5.85
N GLY A 97 1.06 5.21 5.15
CA GLY A 97 0.03 6.05 4.55
C GLY A 97 -1.13 6.31 5.50
N GLN A 98 -2.32 5.86 5.10
CA GLN A 98 -3.55 5.98 5.89
C GLN A 98 -3.87 4.72 6.73
N SER A 99 -3.02 3.69 6.67
CA SER A 99 -3.14 2.48 7.49
C SER A 99 -2.85 2.73 8.97
N THR A 100 -3.50 1.94 9.82
CA THR A 100 -3.20 1.85 11.26
C THR A 100 -2.29 0.65 11.55
N GLY A 101 -2.00 0.40 12.84
CA GLY A 101 -1.07 -0.65 13.27
C GLY A 101 0.40 -0.26 13.11
N LEU A 102 1.27 -1.26 13.21
CA LEU A 102 2.72 -1.14 13.09
C LEU A 102 3.21 -2.09 11.97
N PRO A 103 4.25 -1.69 11.21
CA PRO A 103 4.91 -2.56 10.24
C PRO A 103 5.38 -3.89 10.83
#